data_AF-A0A7R9C4H7-F1
#
_entry.id   AF-A0A7R9C4H7-F1
#
_cell.length_a   1.000
_cell.length_b   1.000
_cell.length_c   1.000
_cell.angle_alpha   90.00
_cell.angle_beta   90.00
_cell.angle_gamma   90.00
#
_symmetry.space_group_name_H-M   'P 1'
#
loop_
_entity.id
_entity.type
_entity.pdbx_description
1 polymer ?
#
loop_
_entity_poly.entity_id
_entity_poly.type
_entity_poly.pdbx_seq_one_letter_code
_entity_poly.pdbx_strand_id
1 'polypeptide(L)'
;RKTELGFLQVVPVLDMENPEVRAKVEEFERLKANHSSSETKLTMSSKSSRSRSLCGVASHRMRIIGGKQASEDYYPWQALIRILGKVNSTHSAEANCGGSVISSTWILTAAHCLDSKNFKTTGIEVWIGAH
;
A
#
# COMPACT_ATOMS: atom_id res chain seq x y z
N ARG A 1 -22.79 2.03 -19.17
CA ARG A 1 -21.59 1.34 -18.66
C ARG A 1 -20.87 2.34 -17.76
N LYS A 2 -21.16 2.33 -16.46
CA LYS A 2 -20.75 3.37 -15.51
C LYS A 2 -19.31 3.12 -15.06
N THR A 3 -18.51 4.17 -15.15
CA THR A 3 -17.19 4.36 -14.55
C THR A 3 -17.28 4.24 -13.03
N GLU A 4 -16.75 3.16 -12.44
CA GLU A 4 -16.39 3.15 -11.02
C GLU A 4 -15.11 3.98 -10.87
N LEU A 5 -15.30 5.26 -10.53
CA LEU A 5 -14.26 6.25 -10.31
C LEU A 5 -13.39 5.83 -9.11
N GLY A 6 -12.19 5.31 -9.39
CA GLY A 6 -10.94 6.01 -9.06
C GLY A 6 -10.63 6.41 -7.61
N PHE A 7 -11.14 5.72 -6.58
CA PHE A 7 -10.64 5.96 -5.22
C PHE A 7 -9.32 5.20 -5.00
N LEU A 8 -8.28 5.91 -4.60
CA LEU A 8 -7.05 5.30 -4.08
C LEU A 8 -7.24 5.03 -2.58
N GLN A 9 -6.68 3.92 -2.09
CA GLN A 9 -6.68 3.55 -0.69
C GLN A 9 -5.24 3.40 -0.19
N VAL A 10 -5.05 3.61 1.11
CA VAL A 10 -3.75 3.46 1.76
C VAL A 10 -3.78 2.22 2.64
N VAL A 11 -2.87 1.27 2.40
CA VAL A 11 -2.67 0.09 3.25
C VAL A 11 -1.40 0.24 4.08
N PRO A 12 -1.41 -0.17 5.35
CA PRO A 12 -0.20 -0.18 6.15
C PRO A 12 0.78 -1.26 5.64
N VAL A 13 2.07 -0.98 5.69
CA VAL A 13 3.10 -2.02 5.58
C VAL A 13 3.10 -2.77 6.91
N LEU A 14 2.55 -3.98 6.92
CA LEU A 14 2.45 -4.79 8.11
C LEU A 14 3.66 -5.70 8.24
N ASP A 15 4.60 -5.32 9.11
CA ASP A 15 5.49 -6.28 9.75
C ASP A 15 4.75 -6.86 10.96
N MET A 16 4.04 -7.98 10.74
CA MET A 16 3.22 -8.65 11.76
C MET A 16 4.03 -9.27 12.90
N GLU A 17 5.35 -9.42 12.73
CA GLU A 17 6.28 -9.96 13.71
C GLU A 17 6.84 -8.88 14.65
N ASN A 18 6.71 -7.61 14.29
CA ASN A 18 7.10 -6.49 15.14
C ASN A 18 5.95 -6.05 16.06
N PRO A 19 6.09 -6.19 17.40
CA PRO A 19 5.03 -5.85 18.36
C PRO A 19 4.67 -4.35 18.40
N GLU A 20 5.59 -3.45 18.05
CA GLU A 20 5.29 -2.01 17.96
C GLU A 20 4.39 -1.69 16.76
N VAL A 21 4.58 -2.42 15.66
CA VAL A 21 3.75 -2.28 14.45
C VAL A 21 2.36 -2.85 14.71
N ARG A 22 2.26 -4.00 15.40
CA ARG A 22 0.97 -4.57 15.83
C ARG A 22 0.16 -3.60 16.70
N ALA A 23 0.78 -2.96 17.67
CA ALA A 23 0.11 -1.97 18.53
C ALA A 23 -0.41 -0.77 17.74
N LYS A 24 0.34 -0.28 16.75
CA LYS A 24 -0.10 0.81 15.85
C LYS A 24 -1.25 0.42 14.95
N VAL A 25 -1.34 -0.84 14.53
CA VAL A 25 -2.47 -1.37 13.76
C VAL A 25 -3.72 -1.43 14.61
N GLU A 26 -3.61 -1.94 15.83
CA GLU A 26 -4.73 -1.94 16.78
C GLU A 26 -5.20 -0.52 17.12
N GLU A 27 -4.28 0.44 17.27
CA GLU A 27 -4.59 1.85 17.46
C GLU A 27 -5.29 2.46 16.23
N PHE A 28 -4.79 2.18 15.03
CA PHE A 28 -5.40 2.66 13.79
C PHE A 28 -6.81 2.10 13.55
N GLU A 29 -7.04 0.82 13.84
CA GLU A 29 -8.38 0.22 13.76
C GLU A 29 -9.34 0.81 14.81
N ARG A 30 -8.84 1.15 16.02
CA ARG A 30 -9.61 1.92 17.01
C ARG A 30 -9.89 3.36 16.55
N LEU A 31 -8.96 4.00 15.86
CA LEU A 31 -9.13 5.36 15.35
C LEU A 31 -10.11 5.40 14.16
N LYS A 32 -10.11 4.39 13.29
CA LYS A 32 -11.11 4.22 12.21
C LYS A 32 -12.53 4.07 12.76
N ALA A 33 -12.70 3.35 13.88
CA ALA A 33 -14.00 3.18 14.52
C ALA A 33 -14.59 4.53 15.02
N ASN A 34 -13.75 5.55 15.20
CA ASN A 34 -14.15 6.85 15.76
C ASN A 34 -14.15 8.02 14.75
N HIS A 35 -13.73 7.82 13.49
CA HIS A 35 -13.57 8.92 12.52
C HIS A 35 -14.55 8.84 11.35
N SER A 36 -15.83 9.05 11.66
CA SER A 36 -16.75 9.67 10.70
C SER A 36 -16.54 11.19 10.79
N SER A 37 -15.81 11.75 9.82
CA SER A 37 -15.62 13.19 9.53
C SER A 37 -14.80 14.05 10.51
N SER A 38 -13.55 14.37 10.15
CA SER A 38 -12.96 15.73 10.10
C SER A 38 -11.43 15.69 9.95
N GLU A 39 -10.92 16.09 8.79
CA GLU A 39 -9.49 16.29 8.53
C GLU A 39 -8.97 17.52 9.28
N THR A 40 -7.92 17.37 10.11
CA THR A 40 -7.22 18.52 10.70
C THR A 40 -5.84 18.68 10.08
N LYS A 41 -5.58 19.86 9.52
CA LYS A 41 -4.37 20.26 8.80
C LYS A 41 -3.13 20.29 9.72
N LEU A 42 -2.26 19.29 9.60
CA LEU A 42 -0.97 19.28 10.30
C LEU A 42 0.03 20.22 9.61
N THR A 43 0.34 21.35 10.24
CA THR A 43 1.51 22.17 9.91
C THR A 43 2.63 21.76 10.87
N MET A 44 3.75 21.23 10.35
CA MET A 44 4.91 20.85 11.16
C MET A 44 6.15 21.56 10.65
N SER A 45 6.56 22.60 11.39
CA SER A 45 7.90 23.17 11.35
C SER A 45 8.72 22.52 12.47
N SER A 46 9.75 21.75 12.14
CA SER A 46 10.87 21.55 13.07
C SER A 46 12.15 21.24 12.29
N LYS A 47 13.17 22.06 12.55
CA LYS A 47 14.56 21.83 12.14
C LYS A 47 15.11 20.68 12.99
N SER A 48 15.17 19.49 12.40
CA SER A 48 15.90 18.34 12.91
C SER A 48 16.69 17.81 11.72
N SER A 49 17.98 17.55 11.90
CA SER A 49 18.85 16.90 10.91
C SER A 49 18.43 15.44 10.73
N ARG A 50 17.19 15.22 10.31
CA ARG A 50 16.72 13.95 9.79
C ARG A 50 17.41 13.77 8.45
N SER A 51 18.09 12.63 8.27
CA SER A 51 18.42 12.16 6.92
C SER A 51 17.14 12.32 6.09
N ARG A 52 17.17 13.23 5.11
CA ARG A 52 16.00 13.49 4.28
C ARG A 52 15.81 12.24 3.43
N SER A 53 14.87 11.37 3.82
CA SER A 53 14.38 10.30 2.96
C SER A 53 13.80 10.97 1.70
N LEU A 54 14.55 10.92 0.59
CA LEU A 54 14.13 11.50 -0.67
C LEU A 54 13.08 10.58 -1.31
N CYS A 55 11.90 11.11 -1.61
CA CYS A 55 10.87 10.39 -2.36
C CYS A 55 11.03 10.61 -3.87
N GLY A 56 10.52 9.68 -4.68
CA GLY A 56 10.42 9.84 -6.14
C GLY A 56 11.76 9.87 -6.90
N VAL A 57 12.84 9.39 -6.27
CA VAL A 57 14.15 9.25 -6.94
C VAL A 57 14.22 7.89 -7.62
N ALA A 58 13.88 7.83 -8.90
CA ALA A 58 14.21 6.69 -9.75
C ALA A 58 15.64 6.82 -10.27
N SER A 59 16.34 5.68 -10.36
CA SER A 59 17.65 5.60 -11.04
C SER A 59 17.50 5.74 -12.57
N HIS A 60 16.27 5.68 -13.09
CA HIS A 60 15.99 5.84 -14.51
C HIS A 60 14.75 6.71 -14.77
N ARG A 61 14.93 7.83 -15.47
CA ARG A 61 13.85 8.78 -15.82
C ARG A 61 13.61 8.78 -17.34
N MET A 62 13.02 7.72 -17.86
CA MET A 62 12.59 7.65 -19.27
C MET A 62 11.11 7.34 -19.37
N ARG A 63 10.48 7.84 -20.45
CA ARG A 63 9.10 7.47 -20.80
C ARG A 63 9.06 5.97 -21.11
N ILE A 64 8.15 5.24 -20.47
CA ILE A 64 7.93 3.82 -20.74
C ILE A 64 7.07 3.72 -22.01
N ILE A 65 7.64 3.17 -23.08
CA ILE A 65 6.94 2.83 -24.33
C ILE A 65 7.24 1.36 -24.61
N GLY A 66 6.21 0.54 -24.81
CA GLY A 66 6.36 -0.90 -25.06
C GLY A 66 6.76 -1.75 -23.84
N GLY A 67 7.28 -1.13 -22.77
CA GLY A 67 7.66 -1.82 -21.54
C GLY A 67 8.89 -2.72 -21.71
N LYS A 68 9.70 -2.84 -20.65
CA LYS A 68 10.75 -3.84 -20.53
C LYS A 68 10.91 -4.19 -19.06
N GLN A 69 11.51 -5.34 -18.76
CA GLN A 69 11.88 -5.68 -17.39
C GLN A 69 12.73 -4.55 -16.79
N ALA A 70 12.31 -4.06 -15.62
CA ALA A 70 13.07 -3.09 -14.86
C ALA A 70 14.31 -3.76 -14.29
N SER A 71 15.44 -3.07 -14.22
CA SER A 71 16.56 -3.54 -13.40
C SER A 71 16.22 -3.36 -11.93
N GLU A 72 16.94 -4.07 -11.07
CA GLU A 72 16.88 -3.91 -9.62
C GLU A 72 16.97 -2.41 -9.24
N ASP A 73 16.15 -2.00 -8.27
CA ASP A 73 16.07 -0.64 -7.73
C ASP A 73 15.69 0.49 -8.71
N TYR A 74 15.22 0.20 -9.92
CA TYR A 74 14.77 1.25 -10.85
C TYR A 74 13.57 2.06 -10.33
N TYR A 75 12.66 1.36 -9.65
CA TYR A 75 11.44 1.93 -9.09
C TYR A 75 11.31 1.49 -7.63
N PRO A 76 12.09 2.09 -6.70
CA PRO A 76 12.19 1.61 -5.32
C PRO A 76 10.90 1.74 -4.52
N TRP A 77 9.93 2.51 -5.03
CA TRP A 77 8.59 2.61 -4.46
C TRP A 77 7.63 1.51 -4.92
N GLN A 78 8.01 0.65 -5.87
CA GLN A 78 7.12 -0.40 -6.36
C GLN A 78 6.84 -1.42 -5.24
N ALA A 79 5.56 -1.71 -5.02
CA ALA A 79 5.10 -2.72 -4.07
C ALA A 79 4.17 -3.72 -4.76
N LEU A 80 4.34 -5.00 -4.44
CA LEU A 80 3.37 -6.04 -4.75
C LEU A 80 2.45 -6.23 -3.55
N ILE A 81 1.15 -6.18 -3.78
CA ILE A 81 0.11 -6.43 -2.77
C ILE A 81 -0.55 -7.75 -3.13
N ARG A 82 -0.38 -8.76 -2.27
CA ARG A 82 -1.08 -10.04 -2.38
C ARG A 82 -2.28 -10.02 -1.46
N ILE A 83 -3.44 -10.34 -2.01
CA ILE A 83 -4.70 -10.38 -1.30
C ILE A 83 -5.08 -11.83 -1.18
N LEU A 84 -5.06 -12.32 0.04
CA LEU A 84 -5.40 -13.70 0.38
C LEU A 84 -6.88 -13.76 0.69
N GLY A 85 -7.58 -14.74 0.16
CA GLY A 85 -9.00 -14.98 0.39
C GLY A 85 -9.29 -16.41 0.83
N LYS A 86 -10.51 -16.64 1.30
CA LYS A 86 -10.96 -18.01 1.60
C LYS A 86 -11.06 -18.85 0.33
N VAL A 87 -10.33 -19.95 0.31
CA VAL A 87 -10.49 -21.03 -0.68
C VAL A 87 -11.85 -21.68 -0.44
N ASN A 88 -12.73 -21.68 -1.45
CA ASN A 88 -13.83 -22.64 -1.51
C ASN A 88 -13.39 -23.83 -2.40
N SER A 89 -14.17 -24.91 -2.40
CA SER A 89 -13.79 -26.19 -3.04
C SER A 89 -13.46 -26.14 -4.53
N THR A 90 -13.56 -24.98 -5.20
CA THR A 90 -13.32 -24.82 -6.63
C THR A 90 -12.33 -23.73 -7.03
N HIS A 91 -11.95 -22.79 -6.15
CA HIS A 91 -11.01 -21.71 -6.51
C HIS A 91 -10.13 -21.22 -5.35
N SER A 92 -8.83 -21.04 -5.64
CA SER A 92 -7.97 -20.20 -4.81
C SER A 92 -8.35 -18.73 -5.02
N ALA A 93 -8.77 -18.06 -3.95
CA ALA A 93 -9.18 -16.65 -3.99
C ALA A 93 -7.96 -15.75 -3.68
N GLU A 94 -6.94 -15.80 -4.52
CA GLU A 94 -5.79 -14.88 -4.42
C GLU A 94 -5.83 -13.86 -5.55
N ALA A 95 -5.57 -12.60 -5.21
CA ALA A 95 -5.44 -11.52 -6.19
C ALA A 95 -4.14 -10.73 -5.94
N ASN A 96 -3.47 -10.35 -7.02
CA ASN A 96 -2.26 -9.53 -6.97
C ASN A 96 -2.56 -8.14 -7.52
N CYS A 97 -2.14 -7.13 -6.77
CA CYS A 97 -2.25 -5.72 -7.13
C CYS A 97 -0.90 -5.01 -7.00
N GLY A 98 -0.78 -3.87 -7.69
CA GLY A 98 0.34 -2.95 -7.49
C GLY A 98 0.08 -1.95 -6.37
N GLY A 99 1.17 -1.42 -5.81
CA GLY A 99 1.14 -0.32 -4.85
C GLY A 99 2.37 0.56 -4.97
N SER A 100 2.34 1.71 -4.28
CA SER A 100 3.48 2.63 -4.20
C SER A 100 3.80 2.97 -2.75
N VAL A 101 5.06 2.79 -2.35
CA VAL A 101 5.56 3.23 -1.04
C VAL A 101 5.50 4.75 -0.98
N ILE A 102 4.65 5.29 -0.10
CA ILE A 102 4.50 6.74 0.11
C ILE A 102 5.12 7.20 1.44
N SER A 103 5.39 6.27 2.36
CA SER A 103 6.12 6.51 3.61
C SER A 103 6.72 5.20 4.13
N SER A 104 7.45 5.27 5.25
CA SER A 104 8.02 4.10 5.92
C SER A 104 6.99 3.06 6.39
N THR A 105 5.70 3.42 6.49
CA THR A 105 4.65 2.55 7.01
C THR A 105 3.40 2.48 6.14
N TRP A 106 3.39 3.12 4.97
CA TRP A 106 2.18 3.26 4.15
C TRP A 106 2.43 3.01 2.67
N ILE A 107 1.55 2.21 2.06
CA ILE A 107 1.46 1.94 0.62
C ILE A 107 0.17 2.55 0.07
N LEU A 108 0.27 3.24 -1.06
CA LEU A 108 -0.87 3.68 -1.86
C LEU A 108 -1.24 2.62 -2.89
N THR A 109 -2.52 2.25 -2.99
CA THR A 109 -3.06 1.31 -3.99
C THR A 109 -4.45 1.71 -4.46
N ALA A 110 -5.03 0.98 -5.41
CA ALA A 110 -6.39 1.22 -5.88
C ALA A 110 -7.43 0.58 -4.95
N ALA A 111 -8.56 1.25 -4.72
CA ALA A 111 -9.59 0.75 -3.81
C ALA A 111 -10.16 -0.61 -4.24
N HIS A 112 -10.31 -0.83 -5.54
CA HIS A 112 -10.82 -2.08 -6.08
C HIS A 112 -9.90 -3.28 -5.80
N CYS A 113 -8.64 -3.04 -5.42
CA CYS A 113 -7.78 -4.10 -4.93
C CYS A 113 -8.35 -4.66 -3.62
N LEU A 114 -8.72 -3.78 -2.68
CA LEU A 114 -9.12 -4.19 -1.33
C LEU A 114 -10.61 -4.53 -1.21
N ASP A 115 -11.45 -3.97 -2.08
CA ASP A 115 -12.91 -4.21 -2.10
C ASP A 115 -13.31 -5.09 -3.29
N SER A 116 -12.97 -6.37 -3.21
CA SER A 116 -13.40 -7.36 -4.19
C SER A 116 -14.69 -8.04 -3.75
N LYS A 117 -15.80 -7.68 -4.41
CA LYS A 117 -17.14 -8.24 -4.18
C LYS A 117 -17.24 -9.77 -4.27
N ASN A 118 -16.22 -10.42 -4.85
CA ASN A 118 -16.22 -11.84 -5.20
C ASN A 118 -15.48 -12.75 -4.21
N PHE A 119 -14.71 -12.21 -3.25
CA PHE A 119 -14.07 -13.06 -2.24
C PHE A 119 -13.90 -12.32 -0.91
N LYS A 120 -14.10 -13.04 0.20
CA LYS A 120 -13.80 -12.50 1.54
C LYS A 120 -12.29 -12.55 1.75
N THR A 121 -11.67 -11.37 1.80
CA THR A 121 -10.26 -11.19 2.15
C THR A 121 -9.98 -11.74 3.55
N THR A 122 -9.02 -12.64 3.65
CA THR A 122 -8.51 -13.23 4.90
C THR A 122 -7.16 -12.66 5.31
N GLY A 123 -6.43 -12.05 4.38
CA GLY A 123 -5.14 -11.43 4.65
C GLY A 123 -4.68 -10.54 3.51
N ILE A 124 -3.78 -9.61 3.82
CA ILE A 124 -3.09 -8.78 2.84
C ILE A 124 -1.59 -8.86 3.16
N GLU A 125 -0.79 -9.22 2.17
CA GLU A 125 0.67 -9.21 2.26
C GLU A 125 1.22 -8.13 1.32
N VAL A 126 2.25 -7.43 1.77
CA VAL A 126 2.92 -6.38 1.01
C VAL A 126 4.39 -6.75 0.85
N TRP A 127 4.86 -6.81 -0.39
CA TRP A 127 6.24 -7.09 -0.75
C TRP A 127 6.86 -5.85 -1.39
N ILE A 128 7.99 -5.40 -0.84
CA ILE A 128 8.77 -4.24 -1.31
C ILE A 128 10.21 -4.67 -1.59
N GLY A 129 10.91 -3.97 -2.50
CA GLY A 129 12.31 -4.29 -2.83
C GLY A 129 12.50 -5.63 -3.56
N ALA A 130 11.43 -6.24 -4.07
CA ALA A 130 11.50 -7.46 -4.86
C ALA A 130 11.82 -7.15 -6.33
N HIS A 131 12.65 -8.00 -6.97
CA HIS A 131 12.95 -7.97 -8.40
C HIS A 131 12.74 -9.34 -9.05
#